data_AF-A0A354QST7-F1
#
_entry.id   AF-A0A354QST7-F1
#
_cell.length_a   1.000
_cell.length_b   1.000
_cell.length_c   1.000
_cell.angle_alpha   90.00
_cell.angle_beta   90.00
_cell.angle_gamma   90.00
#
_symmetry.space_group_name_H-M   'P 1'
#
loop_
_entity.id
_entity.type
_entity.pdbx_description
1 polymer ?
#
loop_
_entity_poly.entity_id
_entity_poly.type
_entity_poly.pdbx_seq_one_letter_code
_entity_poly.pdbx_strand_id
1 'polypeptide(L)'
;MALFGNNKESQRMAAMRETPTPAEPLTIFIEYHDGSTERIDVTYNLQELQRNFSMGMSDGAGFSFELDQPITINPRYIKKVTFVKRQ
;
A
#
# COMPACT_ATOMS: atom_id res chain seq x y z
N MET A 1 7.00 -25.18 39.69
CA MET A 1 6.99 -26.16 38.58
C MET A 1 6.27 -25.49 37.41
N ALA A 2 6.91 -25.46 36.24
CA ALA A 2 6.52 -24.59 35.12
C ALA A 2 5.23 -25.04 34.41
N LEU A 3 4.43 -24.05 33.99
CA LEU A 3 3.14 -24.12 33.32
C LEU A 3 3.28 -23.79 31.83
N PHE A 4 3.51 -24.74 30.92
CA PHE A 4 3.37 -24.52 29.46
C PHE A 4 3.18 -25.89 28.79
N GLY A 5 2.24 -26.18 27.87
CA GLY A 5 1.40 -25.37 26.99
C GLY A 5 1.32 -26.10 25.65
N ASN A 6 0.36 -27.00 25.46
CA ASN A 6 0.20 -27.77 24.22
C ASN A 6 -0.79 -27.06 23.28
N ASN A 7 -0.31 -26.03 22.58
CA ASN A 7 -1.14 -25.20 21.71
C ASN A 7 -0.77 -25.46 20.25
N LYS A 8 -1.13 -26.64 19.72
CA LYS A 8 -1.00 -26.94 18.28
C LYS A 8 -1.93 -26.09 17.42
N GLU A 9 -3.00 -25.54 18.00
CA GLU A 9 -3.96 -24.67 17.33
C GLU A 9 -3.40 -23.27 17.06
N SER A 10 -2.60 -22.71 17.96
CA SER A 10 -1.97 -21.39 17.75
C SER A 10 -0.94 -21.39 16.62
N GLN A 11 -0.30 -22.53 16.32
CA GLN A 11 0.61 -22.65 15.19
C GLN A 11 -0.12 -22.65 13.83
N ARG A 12 -1.35 -23.20 13.78
CA ARG A 12 -2.19 -23.15 12.57
C ARG A 12 -2.73 -21.75 12.29
N MET A 13 -3.11 -21.02 13.34
CA MET A 13 -3.52 -19.61 13.23
C MET A 13 -2.36 -18.69 12.80
N ALA A 14 -1.13 -18.98 13.23
CA ALA A 14 0.06 -18.20 12.85
C ALA A 14 0.55 -18.47 11.41
N ALA A 15 0.20 -19.61 10.82
CA ALA A 15 0.53 -19.96 9.43
C ALA A 15 -0.40 -19.28 8.39
N MET A 16 -1.47 -18.64 8.86
CA MET A 16 -2.35 -17.77 8.06
C MET A 16 -1.88 -16.31 8.09
N ARG A 17 -0.62 -16.07 8.46
CA ARG A 17 0.08 -14.82 8.11
C ARG A 17 0.16 -14.80 6.60
N GLU A 18 -0.61 -13.91 5.99
CA GLU A 18 -0.59 -13.58 4.58
C GLU A 18 0.85 -13.73 4.07
N THR A 19 1.07 -14.70 3.18
CA THR A 19 2.34 -14.79 2.48
C THR A 19 2.65 -13.41 1.95
N PRO A 20 3.79 -12.78 2.31
CA PRO A 20 4.10 -11.42 1.90
C PRO A 20 4.00 -11.40 0.38
N THR A 21 3.03 -10.64 -0.11
CA THR A 21 2.72 -10.64 -1.54
C THR A 21 3.91 -9.97 -2.23
N PRO A 22 4.45 -10.53 -3.34
CA PRO A 22 5.70 -10.01 -3.89
C PRO A 22 5.59 -8.52 -4.19
N ALA A 23 6.55 -7.75 -3.66
CA ALA A 23 6.70 -6.35 -3.99
C ALA A 23 7.32 -6.24 -5.38
N GLU A 24 6.70 -5.46 -6.25
CA GLU A 24 7.13 -5.26 -7.63
C GLU A 24 7.51 -3.79 -7.84
N PRO A 25 8.46 -3.48 -8.75
CA PRO A 25 8.72 -2.11 -9.14
C PRO A 25 7.51 -1.57 -9.91
N LEU A 26 6.90 -0.52 -9.37
CA LEU A 26 5.72 0.15 -9.89
C LEU A 26 6.00 1.64 -10.11
N THR A 27 5.26 2.22 -11.04
CA THR A 27 5.14 3.66 -11.20
C THR A 27 3.70 4.04 -10.96
N ILE A 28 3.49 4.97 -10.04
CA ILE A 28 2.22 5.61 -9.74
C ILE A 28 2.16 6.91 -10.53
N PHE A 29 1.11 7.10 -11.31
CA PHE A 29 0.79 8.36 -11.96
C PHE A 29 -0.44 8.95 -11.31
N ILE A 30 -0.33 10.17 -10.80
CA ILE A 30 -1.41 10.90 -10.16
C ILE A 30 -1.72 12.11 -11.02
N GLU A 31 -2.95 12.18 -11.52
CA GLU A 31 -3.48 13.33 -12.25
C GLU A 31 -4.36 14.12 -11.29
N TYR A 32 -4.09 15.42 -11.17
CA TYR A 32 -4.83 16.34 -10.34
C TYR A 32 -5.93 17.07 -11.12
N HIS A 33 -6.88 17.67 -10.41
CA HIS A 33 -7.96 18.45 -11.02
C HIS A 33 -7.49 19.69 -11.79
N ASP A 34 -6.32 20.24 -11.46
CA ASP A 34 -5.69 21.37 -12.16
C ASP A 34 -4.94 20.94 -13.43
N GLY A 35 -4.90 19.63 -13.73
CA GLY A 35 -4.19 19.06 -14.87
C GLY A 35 -2.70 18.81 -14.61
N SER A 36 -2.19 19.12 -13.42
CA SER A 36 -0.84 18.72 -13.02
C SER A 36 -0.76 17.20 -12.86
N THR A 37 0.43 16.65 -13.09
CA THR A 37 0.69 15.21 -12.96
C THR A 37 1.92 14.96 -12.11
N GLU A 38 1.83 13.98 -11.23
CA GLU A 38 2.96 13.48 -10.45
C GLU A 38 3.25 12.03 -10.81
N ARG A 39 4.55 11.72 -10.87
CA ARG A 39 5.06 10.38 -11.12
C ARG A 39 5.87 9.95 -9.91
N ILE A 40 5.50 8.82 -9.34
CA ILE A 40 6.16 8.28 -8.14
C ILE A 40 6.59 6.86 -8.45
N ASP A 41 7.88 6.61 -8.29
CA ASP A 41 8.50 5.33 -8.54
C ASP A 41 8.65 4.59 -7.20
N VAL A 42 7.96 3.45 -7.05
CA VAL A 42 7.89 2.69 -5.79
C VAL A 42 8.19 1.22 -6.04
N THR A 43 8.63 0.52 -4.99
CA THR A 43 8.65 -0.94 -4.98
C THR A 43 7.64 -1.38 -3.94
N TYR A 44 6.46 -1.81 -4.39
CA TYR A 44 5.34 -2.12 -3.51
C TYR A 44 4.46 -3.21 -4.10
N ASN A 45 3.63 -3.85 -3.28
CA ASN A 45 2.66 -4.79 -3.80
C ASN A 45 1.48 -4.06 -4.47
N LEU A 46 1.13 -4.42 -5.70
CA LEU A 46 0.07 -3.73 -6.45
C LEU A 46 -1.30 -3.80 -5.75
N GLN A 47 -1.67 -4.95 -5.18
CA GLN A 47 -2.98 -5.11 -4.53
C GLN A 47 -3.06 -4.28 -3.24
N GLU A 48 -2.03 -4.33 -2.40
CA GLU A 48 -1.97 -3.52 -1.19
C GLU A 48 -1.96 -2.02 -1.53
N LEU A 49 -1.22 -1.63 -2.57
CA LEU A 49 -1.19 -0.25 -3.04
C LEU A 49 -2.59 0.22 -3.45
N GLN A 50 -3.28 -0.57 -4.28
CA GLN A 50 -4.65 -0.27 -4.71
C GLN A 50 -5.60 -0.17 -3.53
N ARG A 51 -5.48 -1.06 -2.54
CA ARG A 51 -6.30 -1.03 -1.32
C ARG A 51 -6.05 0.23 -0.51
N ASN A 52 -4.78 0.59 -0.29
CA ASN A 52 -4.40 1.81 0.44
C ASN A 52 -4.92 3.06 -0.26
N PHE A 53 -4.80 3.13 -1.58
CA PHE A 53 -5.37 4.23 -2.37
C PHE A 53 -6.90 4.28 -2.27
N SER A 54 -7.58 3.13 -2.38
CA SER A 54 -9.03 3.06 -2.24
C SER A 54 -9.51 3.52 -0.87
N MET A 55 -8.81 3.13 0.20
CA MET A 55 -9.15 3.53 1.57
C MET A 55 -8.91 5.03 1.78
N GLY A 56 -7.74 5.56 1.39
CA GLY A 56 -7.44 6.98 1.57
C GLY A 56 -8.30 7.90 0.71
N MET A 57 -8.70 7.50 -0.50
CA MET A 57 -9.66 8.26 -1.31
C MET A 57 -11.06 8.29 -0.66
N SER A 58 -11.47 7.21 -0.01
CA SER A 58 -12.77 7.14 0.68
C SER A 58 -12.81 7.98 1.95
N ASP A 59 -11.76 7.90 2.78
CA ASP A 59 -11.71 8.57 4.07
C ASP A 59 -11.22 10.02 3.97
N GLY A 60 -10.75 10.45 2.80
CA GLY A 60 -10.12 11.76 2.60
C GLY A 60 -8.80 11.91 3.35
N ALA A 61 -8.27 10.81 3.89
CA ALA A 61 -6.99 10.77 4.59
C ALA A 61 -5.86 10.82 3.57
N GLY A 62 -4.86 11.68 3.84
CA GLY A 62 -3.69 11.82 2.97
C GLY A 62 -2.92 10.51 2.80
N PHE A 63 -2.27 10.35 1.65
CA PHE A 63 -1.39 9.21 1.41
C PHE A 63 0.01 9.53 1.92
N SER A 64 0.60 8.60 2.67
CA SER A 64 2.01 8.62 3.05
C SER A 64 2.69 7.39 2.48
N PHE A 65 3.77 7.59 1.73
CA PHE A 65 4.62 6.53 1.21
C PHE A 65 5.97 6.62 1.90
N GLU A 66 6.47 5.48 2.39
CA GLU A 66 7.87 5.38 2.82
C GLU A 66 8.75 5.32 1.57
N LEU A 67 9.11 6.50 1.07
CA LEU A 67 10.14 6.70 0.06
C LEU A 67 11.36 7.34 0.71
N ASP A 68 12.48 7.37 0.01
CA ASP A 68 13.69 8.10 0.45
C ASP A 68 13.39 9.55 0.85
N GLN A 69 12.34 10.15 0.26
CA GLN A 69 11.74 11.40 0.72
C GLN A 69 10.25 11.19 1.01
N PRO A 70 9.77 11.47 2.24
CA PRO A 70 8.34 11.37 2.53
C PRO A 70 7.56 12.38 1.69
N ILE A 71 6.54 11.89 1.01
CA ILE A 71 5.60 12.71 0.24
C ILE A 71 4.21 12.58 0.87
N THR A 72 3.49 13.69 0.93
CA THR A 72 2.09 13.72 1.39
C THR A 72 1.22 14.20 0.26
N ILE A 73 0.22 13.40 -0.08
CA ILE A 73 -0.70 13.69 -1.18
C ILE A 73 -2.09 13.86 -0.63
N ASN A 74 -2.72 14.99 -0.96
CA ASN A 74 -4.08 15.27 -0.55
C ASN A 74 -5.07 14.66 -1.57
N PRO A 75 -5.85 13.62 -1.21
CA PRO A 75 -6.78 12.94 -2.10
C PRO A 75 -7.84 13.86 -2.70
N ARG A 76 -8.19 14.97 -2.03
CA ARG A 76 -9.22 15.92 -2.49
C ARG A 76 -8.93 16.52 -3.87
N TYR A 77 -7.65 16.62 -4.24
CA TYR A 77 -7.24 17.21 -5.50
C TYR A 77 -6.99 16.17 -6.60
N ILE A 78 -7.01 14.87 -6.25
CA ILE A 78 -6.74 13.79 -7.18
C ILE A 78 -7.94 13.56 -8.08
N LYS A 79 -7.72 13.67 -9.38
CA LYS A 79 -8.69 13.32 -10.41
C LYS A 79 -8.58 11.83 -10.78
N LYS A 80 -7.36 11.30 -10.90
CA LYS A 80 -7.12 9.92 -11.31
C LYS A 80 -5.78 9.40 -10.81
N VAL A 81 -5.74 8.12 -10.44
CA VAL A 81 -4.50 7.38 -10.14
C VAL A 81 -4.36 6.22 -11.11
N THR A 82 -3.16 6.04 -11.66
CA THR A 82 -2.83 4.93 -12.56
C THR A 82 -1.58 4.21 -12.04
N PHE A 83 -1.62 2.89 -12.01
CA PHE A 83 -0.49 2.05 -11.59
C PHE A 83 0.07 1.32 -12.82
N VAL A 84 1.38 1.41 -13.03
CA VAL A 84 2.08 0.76 -14.14
C VAL A 84 3.22 -0.08 -13.59
N LYS A 85 3.33 -1.33 -14.04
CA LYS A 85 4.49 -2.19 -13.72
C LYS A 85 5.71 -1.71 -14.51
N ARG A 86 6.85 -1.52 -13.83
CA ARG A 86 8.12 -1.24 -14.50
C ARG A 86 8.69 -2.58 -14.98
N GLN A 87 8.81 -2.75 -16.29
CA GLN A 87 9.43 -3.93 -16.91
C GLN A 87 10.96 -3.88 -16.76
#